data_AF-A0A938GQB4-F1
#
_entry.id   AF-A0A938GQB4-F1
#
_cell.length_a   1.000
_cell.length_b   1.000
_cell.length_c   1.000
_cell.angle_alpha   90.00
_cell.angle_beta   90.00
_cell.angle_gamma   90.00
#
_symmetry.space_group_name_H-M   'P 1'
#
loop_
_entity.id
_entity.type
_entity.pdbx_description
1 polymer ?
#
loop_
_entity_poly.entity_id
_entity_poly.type
_entity_poly.pdbx_seq_one_letter_code
_entity_poly.pdbx_strand_id
1 'polypeptide(L)'
;GYIDTFAEARKLLVEELNGTLVTVAKDVKIQVEFNPALVAGYRLIGYENRLLAKEEFNDDARDAGDIGAGHTVTALYEVVPPGRSVPASNVDSLKYQTATAETRPPSSELFTIKLRYKTPDGTNSQLMTIPYTDTGAGIEVASADFKFAAAVAAFGMILRGSEHRAGATMTMVRDLASPGNTSPYRAEFLDLVESAVGLAAQSASVR
;
A
#
# COMPACT_ATOMS: atom_id res chain seq x y z
N GLY A 1 5.64 12.17 -18.31
CA GLY A 1 4.65 11.23 -18.85
C GLY A 1 4.07 11.84 -20.08
N TYR A 2 3.87 11.06 -21.14
CA TYR A 2 3.10 11.49 -22.31
C TYR A 2 1.62 11.45 -21.93
N ILE A 3 0.89 12.52 -22.28
CA ILE A 3 -0.55 12.69 -22.09
C ILE A 3 -1.17 12.36 -23.43
N ASP A 4 -1.91 11.26 -23.54
CA ASP A 4 -2.47 10.85 -24.85
C ASP A 4 -3.96 11.19 -25.00
N THR A 5 -4.63 11.71 -23.97
CA THR A 5 -6.04 12.15 -24.11
C THR A 5 -6.41 13.41 -23.30
N PHE A 6 -7.39 14.17 -23.82
CA PHE A 6 -7.91 15.39 -23.19
C PHE A 6 -8.55 15.13 -21.80
N ALA A 7 -9.04 13.91 -21.56
CA ALA A 7 -9.57 13.49 -20.26
C ALA A 7 -8.46 13.31 -19.21
N GLU A 8 -7.30 12.79 -19.62
CA GLU A 8 -6.12 12.60 -18.78
C GLU A 8 -5.46 13.95 -18.42
N ALA A 9 -5.44 14.89 -19.39
CA ALA A 9 -5.02 16.27 -19.16
C ALA A 9 -5.94 17.01 -18.17
N ARG A 10 -7.26 16.80 -18.25
CA ARG A 10 -8.24 17.40 -17.33
C ARG A 10 -8.18 16.78 -15.93
N LYS A 11 -7.92 15.48 -15.82
CA LYS A 11 -7.72 14.75 -14.55
C LYS A 11 -6.50 15.26 -13.79
N LEU A 12 -5.35 15.34 -14.47
CA LEU A 12 -4.08 15.77 -13.87
C LEU A 12 -4.06 17.28 -13.55
N LEU A 13 -4.75 18.10 -14.36
CA LEU A 13 -4.78 19.56 -14.18
C LEU A 13 -5.91 20.08 -13.28
N VAL A 14 -7.02 19.36 -13.08
CA VAL A 14 -8.20 19.88 -12.35
C VAL A 14 -8.44 19.18 -11.01
N GLU A 15 -8.15 17.88 -10.88
CA GLU A 15 -8.35 17.15 -9.62
C GLU A 15 -7.08 17.18 -8.73
N GLU A 16 -5.89 16.97 -9.30
CA GLU A 16 -4.63 17.01 -8.52
C GLU A 16 -4.22 18.44 -8.10
N LEU A 17 -4.54 19.47 -8.91
CA LEU A 17 -4.24 20.87 -8.57
C LEU A 17 -5.28 21.54 -7.65
N ASN A 18 -6.50 21.02 -7.53
CA ASN A 18 -7.50 21.56 -6.59
C ASN A 18 -7.50 20.86 -5.22
N GLY A 19 -7.14 19.57 -5.14
CA GLY A 19 -6.98 18.85 -3.86
C GLY A 19 -5.84 19.37 -2.98
N THR A 20 -4.90 20.10 -3.59
CA THR A 20 -3.73 20.72 -2.95
C THR A 20 -3.96 22.15 -2.44
N LEU A 21 -5.11 22.78 -2.71
CA LEU A 21 -5.31 24.19 -2.34
C LEU A 21 -5.51 24.43 -0.83
N VAL A 22 -5.75 23.37 -0.05
CA VAL A 22 -5.82 23.44 1.41
C VAL A 22 -4.95 22.33 2.00
N THR A 23 -3.68 22.63 2.24
CA THR A 23 -2.79 21.74 3.00
C THR A 23 -3.34 21.57 4.41
N VAL A 24 -3.56 20.32 4.84
CA VAL A 24 -4.00 20.00 6.21
C VAL A 24 -2.84 19.50 7.07
N ALA A 25 -1.80 18.97 6.45
CA ALA A 25 -0.58 18.54 7.12
C ALA A 25 0.63 18.73 6.20
N LYS A 26 1.69 19.34 6.75
CA LYS A 26 2.98 19.57 6.09
C LYS A 26 4.03 18.57 6.56
N ASP A 27 5.04 18.33 5.73
CA ASP A 27 6.20 17.48 6.03
C ASP A 27 5.79 16.10 6.58
N VAL A 28 4.84 15.45 5.91
CA VAL A 28 4.26 14.21 6.42
C VAL A 28 5.21 13.03 6.22
N LYS A 29 5.59 12.41 7.34
CA LYS A 29 6.39 11.18 7.37
C LYS A 29 5.57 10.07 8.00
N ILE A 30 5.50 8.93 7.31
CA ILE A 30 4.80 7.74 7.78
C ILE A 30 5.82 6.63 7.98
N GLN A 31 5.80 6.02 9.16
CA GLN A 31 6.55 4.82 9.47
C GLN A 31 5.59 3.75 10.00
N VAL A 32 5.75 2.52 9.51
CA VAL A 32 5.02 1.35 10.01
C VAL A 32 6.00 0.45 10.75
N GLU A 33 5.67 0.08 11.97
CA GLU A 33 6.43 -0.86 12.80
C GLU A 33 5.58 -2.10 13.06
N PHE A 34 6.04 -3.26 12.58
CA PHE A 34 5.36 -4.53 12.80
C PHE A 34 5.82 -5.19 14.08
N ASN A 35 4.90 -5.86 14.79
CA ASN A 35 5.22 -6.63 15.98
C ASN A 35 5.90 -7.95 15.58
N PRO A 36 7.19 -8.17 15.92
CA PRO A 36 7.93 -9.37 15.51
C PRO A 36 7.39 -10.66 16.13
N ALA A 37 6.59 -10.58 17.20
CA ALA A 37 5.91 -11.74 17.77
C ALA A 37 4.73 -12.23 16.90
N LEU A 38 4.15 -11.36 16.06
CA LEU A 38 2.98 -11.65 15.22
C LEU A 38 3.30 -11.59 13.71
N VAL A 39 4.44 -11.01 13.33
CA VAL A 39 4.88 -10.85 11.94
C VAL A 39 6.36 -11.22 11.83
N ALA A 40 6.64 -12.34 11.16
CA ALA A 40 8.01 -12.80 10.92
C ALA A 40 8.70 -12.06 9.75
N GLY A 41 7.92 -11.54 8.82
CA GLY A 41 8.42 -10.77 7.69
C GLY A 41 7.30 -9.97 7.04
N TYR A 42 7.65 -8.92 6.31
CA TYR A 42 6.68 -8.09 5.60
C TYR A 42 7.31 -7.45 4.37
N ARG A 43 6.47 -7.06 3.41
CA ARG A 43 6.87 -6.28 2.23
C ARG A 43 5.82 -5.24 1.89
N LEU A 44 6.26 -4.12 1.32
CA LEU A 44 5.39 -3.09 0.78
C LEU A 44 5.10 -3.40 -0.69
N ILE A 45 3.83 -3.59 -1.04
CA ILE A 45 3.38 -3.90 -2.39
C ILE A 45 3.39 -2.60 -3.23
N GLY A 46 3.96 -2.67 -4.43
CA GLY A 46 3.96 -1.56 -5.40
C GLY A 46 5.04 -0.49 -5.20
N TYR A 47 5.74 -0.50 -4.06
CA TYR A 47 6.85 0.44 -3.76
C TYR A 47 8.12 -0.30 -3.32
N GLU A 48 8.34 -1.48 -3.90
CA GLU A 48 9.47 -2.38 -3.61
C GLU A 48 10.84 -1.66 -3.73
N ASN A 49 10.94 -0.62 -4.58
CA ASN A 49 12.16 0.14 -4.85
C ASN A 49 12.35 1.42 -4.01
N ARG A 50 11.50 1.71 -3.01
CA ARG A 50 11.49 3.01 -2.30
C ARG A 50 11.51 2.92 -0.76
N LEU A 51 11.90 1.79 -0.17
CA LEU A 51 12.06 1.70 1.28
C LEU A 51 13.04 2.78 1.80
N LEU A 52 12.51 3.79 2.51
CA LEU A 52 13.34 4.76 3.23
C LEU A 52 14.06 4.05 4.38
N ALA A 53 15.33 4.39 4.59
CA ALA A 53 16.11 3.87 5.70
C ALA A 53 15.56 4.39 7.04
N LYS A 54 15.68 3.60 8.13
CA LYS A 54 15.14 3.95 9.46
C LYS A 54 15.72 5.28 9.97
N GLU A 55 16.93 5.60 9.54
CA GLU A 55 17.69 6.79 9.88
C GLU A 55 17.07 8.06 9.29
N GLU A 56 16.38 7.98 8.15
CA GLU A 56 15.78 9.13 7.46
C GLU A 56 14.45 9.59 8.08
N PHE A 57 13.78 8.76 8.89
CA PHE A 57 12.48 9.10 9.48
C PHE A 57 12.58 10.19 10.58
N ASN A 58 13.68 10.19 11.36
CA ASN A 58 13.88 11.13 12.46
C ASN A 58 14.56 12.43 12.05
N ASP A 59 15.02 12.55 10.80
CA ASP A 59 15.70 13.73 10.32
C ASP A 59 14.72 14.74 9.70
N ASP A 60 14.37 15.79 10.43
CA ASP A 60 13.49 16.87 9.99
C ASP A 60 14.08 17.79 8.90
N ALA A 61 15.33 17.57 8.47
CA ALA A 61 15.93 18.26 7.33
C ALA A 61 15.61 17.63 5.96
N ARG A 62 15.07 16.40 5.93
CA ARG A 62 14.64 15.71 4.70
C ARG A 62 13.22 16.14 4.32
N ASP A 63 13.09 16.67 3.11
CA ASP A 63 11.83 17.12 2.51
C ASP A 63 10.84 15.95 2.40
N ALA A 64 9.61 16.16 2.87
CA ALA A 64 8.57 15.14 2.93
C ALA A 64 7.30 15.65 2.22
N GLY A 65 6.40 14.73 1.85
CA GLY A 65 5.20 15.09 1.10
C GLY A 65 4.18 15.86 1.95
N ASP A 66 3.47 16.79 1.33
CA ASP A 66 2.31 17.46 1.93
C ASP A 66 1.03 16.64 1.70
N ILE A 67 0.11 16.69 2.67
CA ILE A 67 -1.22 16.10 2.55
C ILE A 67 -2.26 17.23 2.50
N GLY A 68 -3.02 17.27 1.40
CA GLY A 68 -4.14 18.17 1.18
C GLY A 68 -5.45 17.66 1.79
N ALA A 69 -6.41 18.57 2.00
CA ALA A 69 -7.76 18.22 2.44
C ALA A 69 -8.42 17.24 1.45
N GLY A 70 -8.94 16.12 1.95
CA GLY A 70 -9.57 15.10 1.12
C GLY A 70 -8.61 14.14 0.41
N HIS A 71 -7.29 14.26 0.63
CA HIS A 71 -6.33 13.29 0.13
C HIS A 71 -6.33 12.02 1.00
N THR A 72 -6.37 10.86 0.34
CA THR A 72 -6.24 9.55 0.97
C THR A 72 -5.00 8.85 0.44
N VAL A 73 -4.15 8.35 1.34
CA VAL A 73 -2.96 7.55 1.00
C VAL A 73 -3.21 6.10 1.38
N THR A 74 -3.03 5.19 0.42
CA THR A 74 -3.18 3.75 0.65
C THR A 74 -1.82 3.07 0.45
N ALA A 75 -1.36 2.37 1.48
CA ALA A 75 -0.20 1.49 1.41
C ALA A 75 -0.66 0.04 1.68
N LEU A 76 -0.26 -0.88 0.82
CA LEU A 76 -0.58 -2.30 0.97
C LEU A 76 0.67 -3.06 1.39
N TYR A 77 0.57 -3.78 2.49
CA TYR A 77 1.64 -4.66 2.95
C TYR A 77 1.20 -6.12 2.81
N GLU A 78 2.13 -6.97 2.37
CA GLU A 78 2.00 -8.41 2.61
C GLU A 78 2.82 -8.76 3.85
N VAL A 79 2.24 -9.57 4.73
CA VAL A 79 2.85 -10.01 5.98
C VAL A 79 2.98 -11.53 6.01
N VAL A 80 4.06 -12.01 6.65
CA VAL A 80 4.34 -13.42 6.88
C VAL A 80 4.13 -13.70 8.37
N PRO A 81 3.14 -14.53 8.74
CA PRO A 81 2.93 -14.93 10.13
C PRO A 81 4.12 -15.71 10.71
N PRO A 82 4.29 -15.75 12.04
CA PRO A 82 5.31 -16.56 12.69
C PRO A 82 5.18 -18.05 12.34
N GLY A 83 6.31 -18.73 12.25
CA GLY A 83 6.36 -20.17 11.90
C GLY A 83 6.25 -20.48 10.40
N ARG A 84 6.20 -19.46 9.53
CA ARG A 84 6.27 -19.61 8.06
C ARG A 84 7.66 -19.19 7.56
N SER A 85 8.11 -19.78 6.45
CA SER A 85 9.36 -19.39 5.82
C SER A 85 9.25 -17.99 5.25
N VAL A 86 10.05 -17.06 5.77
CA VAL A 86 10.20 -15.74 5.16
C VAL A 86 11.12 -15.91 3.94
N PRO A 87 10.73 -15.47 2.73
CA PRO A 87 11.65 -15.43 1.59
C PRO A 87 12.91 -14.68 2.02
N ALA A 88 14.09 -15.30 1.83
CA ALA A 88 15.33 -14.76 2.35
C ALA A 88 15.50 -13.29 1.93
N SER A 89 15.51 -12.37 2.90
CA SER A 89 16.12 -11.07 2.65
C SER A 89 17.58 -11.35 2.31
N ASN A 90 18.11 -10.77 1.24
CA ASN A 90 19.52 -10.91 0.81
C ASN A 90 20.53 -10.26 1.79
N VAL A 91 20.19 -10.23 3.08
CA VAL A 91 20.98 -9.65 4.14
C VAL A 91 21.32 -10.81 5.07
N ASP A 92 22.60 -11.18 5.10
CA ASP A 92 23.10 -12.17 6.04
C ASP A 92 22.71 -11.79 7.46
N SER A 93 22.30 -12.79 8.24
CA SER A 93 22.05 -12.60 9.67
C SER A 93 23.33 -12.07 10.34
N LEU A 94 23.23 -10.91 10.99
CA LEU A 94 24.37 -10.25 11.62
C LEU A 94 24.92 -11.13 12.75
N LYS A 95 26.13 -11.66 12.55
CA LYS A 95 26.82 -12.62 13.43
C LYS A 95 26.88 -12.25 14.93
N TYR A 96 26.79 -10.96 15.25
CA TYR A 96 26.88 -10.44 16.61
C TYR A 96 25.58 -9.80 17.13
N GLN A 97 24.51 -9.79 16.33
CA GLN A 97 23.19 -9.39 16.82
C GLN A 97 22.46 -10.62 17.31
N THR A 98 22.45 -10.80 18.62
CA THR A 98 21.48 -11.67 19.27
C THR A 98 20.12 -11.02 19.05
N ALA A 99 19.24 -11.63 18.25
CA ALA A 99 17.83 -11.29 18.27
C ALA A 99 17.27 -11.74 19.62
N THR A 100 17.52 -10.93 20.66
CA THR A 100 16.79 -11.06 21.91
C THR A 100 15.35 -10.73 21.57
N ALA A 101 14.52 -11.78 21.49
CA ALA A 101 13.09 -11.64 21.63
C ALA A 101 12.87 -10.97 22.98
N GLU A 102 12.73 -9.65 22.99
CA GLU A 102 12.25 -8.95 24.16
C GLU A 102 10.93 -9.61 24.53
N THR A 103 10.86 -10.21 25.71
CA THR A 103 9.61 -10.63 26.34
C THR A 103 8.83 -9.38 26.71
N ARG A 104 8.33 -8.68 25.69
CA ARG A 104 7.22 -7.76 25.83
C ARG A 104 6.00 -8.58 26.25
N PRO A 105 5.10 -8.02 27.07
CA PRO A 105 3.82 -8.66 27.34
C PRO A 105 3.17 -9.04 26.00
N PRO A 106 2.43 -10.16 25.91
CA PRO A 106 1.75 -10.53 24.69
C PRO A 106 0.82 -9.39 24.27
N SER A 107 1.26 -8.62 23.27
CA SER A 107 0.46 -7.56 22.66
C SER A 107 -0.26 -8.16 21.47
N SER A 108 -1.56 -7.92 21.39
CA SER A 108 -2.38 -8.26 20.22
C SER A 108 -2.18 -7.28 19.06
N GLU A 109 -1.37 -6.23 19.25
CA GLU A 109 -1.07 -5.24 18.23
C GLU A 109 -0.22 -5.88 17.13
N LEU A 110 -0.77 -5.94 15.92
CA LEU A 110 -0.10 -6.45 14.74
C LEU A 110 0.98 -5.48 14.25
N PHE A 111 0.64 -4.19 14.20
CA PHE A 111 1.56 -3.13 13.81
C PHE A 111 1.18 -1.80 14.45
N THR A 112 2.09 -0.85 14.41
CA THR A 112 1.88 0.54 14.82
C THR A 112 2.26 1.47 13.67
N ILE A 113 1.39 2.45 13.39
CA ILE A 113 1.68 3.55 12.47
C ILE A 113 2.18 4.74 13.29
N LYS A 114 3.35 5.26 12.94
CA LYS A 114 3.89 6.52 13.42
C LYS A 114 3.78 7.55 12.30
N LEU A 115 2.94 8.55 12.52
CA LEU A 115 2.72 9.67 11.61
C LEU A 115 3.35 10.91 12.23
N ARG A 116 4.37 11.45 11.57
CA ARG A 116 4.96 12.74 11.93
C ARG A 116 4.51 13.79 10.94
N TYR A 117 4.02 14.93 11.42
CA TYR A 117 3.49 16.00 10.58
C TYR A 117 3.57 17.36 11.25
N LYS A 118 3.57 18.44 10.46
CA LYS A 118 3.37 19.82 10.93
C LYS A 118 1.95 20.28 10.60
N THR A 119 1.35 21.11 11.43
CA THR A 119 0.08 21.77 11.09
C THR A 119 0.29 22.77 9.94
N PRO A 120 -0.76 23.17 9.20
CA PRO A 120 -0.60 24.02 8.01
C PRO A 120 0.16 25.32 8.28
N ASP A 121 -0.08 25.96 9.43
CA ASP A 121 0.59 27.20 9.86
C ASP A 121 1.71 26.96 10.89
N GLY A 122 1.97 25.70 11.25
CA GLY A 122 2.93 25.34 12.30
C GLY A 122 4.31 25.02 11.76
N THR A 123 5.33 25.37 12.54
CA THR A 123 6.74 24.99 12.27
C THR A 123 7.18 23.75 13.05
N ASN A 124 6.48 23.44 14.15
CA ASN A 124 6.81 22.33 15.03
C ASN A 124 6.16 21.03 14.56
N SER A 125 6.96 19.98 14.56
CA SER A 125 6.56 18.63 14.18
C SER A 125 5.80 17.94 15.31
N GLN A 126 4.70 17.27 14.98
CA GLN A 126 3.86 16.48 15.88
C GLN A 126 3.99 15.00 15.53
N LEU A 127 4.05 14.14 16.55
CA LEU A 127 4.08 12.68 16.38
C LEU A 127 2.76 12.08 16.85
N MET A 128 2.05 11.45 15.93
CA MET A 128 0.87 10.63 16.19
C MET A 128 1.26 9.15 16.08
N THR A 129 0.86 8.34 17.06
CA THR A 129 1.14 6.91 17.11
C THR A 129 -0.16 6.15 17.22
N ILE A 130 -0.43 5.28 16.25
CA ILE A 130 -1.69 4.56 16.13
C ILE A 130 -1.38 3.06 16.09
N PRO A 131 -1.60 2.32 17.20
CA PRO A 131 -1.49 0.87 17.19
C PRO A 131 -2.70 0.24 16.47
N TYR A 132 -2.49 -0.90 15.82
CA TYR A 132 -3.53 -1.68 15.16
C TYR A 132 -3.50 -3.13 15.64
N THR A 133 -4.65 -3.64 16.09
CA THR A 133 -4.86 -5.04 16.44
C THR A 133 -5.62 -5.73 15.32
N ASP A 134 -5.12 -6.87 14.86
CA ASP A 134 -5.83 -7.70 13.88
C ASP A 134 -7.05 -8.34 14.56
N THR A 135 -8.23 -8.13 13.96
CA THR A 135 -9.48 -8.71 14.43
C THR A 135 -9.76 -10.09 13.84
N GLY A 136 -8.91 -10.58 12.93
CA GLY A 136 -9.11 -11.83 12.19
C GLY A 136 -10.21 -11.72 11.13
N ALA A 137 -10.62 -10.50 10.78
CA ALA A 137 -11.65 -10.26 9.79
C ALA A 137 -11.17 -10.64 8.38
N GLY A 138 -11.96 -11.44 7.67
CA GLY A 138 -11.68 -11.82 6.29
C GLY A 138 -11.90 -10.68 5.29
N ILE A 139 -11.36 -10.84 4.08
CA ILE A 139 -11.50 -9.85 2.99
C ILE A 139 -12.97 -9.53 2.67
N GLU A 140 -13.89 -10.47 2.91
CA GLU A 140 -15.32 -10.31 2.63
C GLU A 140 -15.99 -9.16 3.39
N VAL A 141 -15.52 -8.86 4.60
CA VAL A 141 -16.06 -7.77 5.43
C VAL A 141 -15.24 -6.48 5.31
N ALA A 142 -14.18 -6.47 4.51
CA ALA A 142 -13.38 -5.28 4.25
C ALA A 142 -14.18 -4.21 3.50
N SER A 143 -13.76 -2.95 3.63
CA SER A 143 -14.38 -1.84 2.90
C SER A 143 -14.25 -2.02 1.39
N ALA A 144 -15.18 -1.42 0.63
CA ALA A 144 -15.11 -1.42 -0.82
C ALA A 144 -13.78 -0.82 -1.33
N ASP A 145 -13.25 0.19 -0.64
CA ASP A 145 -11.97 0.83 -0.99
C ASP A 145 -10.78 -0.10 -0.79
N PHE A 146 -10.78 -0.87 0.31
CA PHE A 146 -9.73 -1.85 0.56
C PHE A 146 -9.77 -2.98 -0.47
N LYS A 147 -10.97 -3.51 -0.77
CA LYS A 147 -11.16 -4.54 -1.80
C LYS A 147 -10.70 -4.03 -3.17
N PHE A 148 -11.09 -2.81 -3.54
CA PHE A 148 -10.68 -2.19 -4.79
C PHE A 148 -9.16 -2.00 -4.88
N ALA A 149 -8.51 -1.48 -3.83
CA ALA A 149 -7.05 -1.34 -3.79
C ALA A 149 -6.34 -2.70 -3.93
N ALA A 150 -6.85 -3.74 -3.26
CA ALA A 150 -6.34 -5.09 -3.37
C ALA A 150 -6.49 -5.65 -4.80
N ALA A 151 -7.62 -5.38 -5.47
CA ALA A 151 -7.84 -5.77 -6.87
C ALA A 151 -6.84 -5.12 -7.82
N VAL A 152 -6.58 -3.81 -7.67
CA VAL A 152 -5.60 -3.08 -8.49
C VAL A 152 -4.20 -3.66 -8.32
N ALA A 153 -3.78 -3.92 -7.08
CA ALA A 153 -2.48 -4.53 -6.80
C ALA A 153 -2.37 -5.95 -7.38
N ALA A 154 -3.41 -6.78 -7.19
CA ALA A 154 -3.46 -8.13 -7.73
C ALA A 154 -3.41 -8.13 -9.26
N PHE A 155 -4.14 -7.23 -9.92
CA PHE A 155 -4.13 -7.08 -11.37
C PHE A 155 -2.73 -6.77 -11.90
N GLY A 156 -2.05 -5.78 -11.31
CA GLY A 156 -0.66 -5.45 -11.66
C GLY A 156 0.30 -6.63 -11.48
N MET A 157 0.16 -7.39 -10.39
CA MET A 157 0.97 -8.59 -10.15
C MET A 157 0.72 -9.69 -11.18
N ILE A 158 -0.53 -9.89 -11.62
CA ILE A 158 -0.87 -10.87 -12.66
C ILE A 158 -0.27 -10.44 -14.00
N LEU A 159 -0.47 -9.19 -14.41
CA LEU A 159 0.01 -8.68 -15.70
C LEU A 159 1.54 -8.74 -15.82
N ARG A 160 2.27 -8.44 -14.72
CA ARG A 160 3.74 -8.53 -14.72
C ARG A 160 4.28 -9.95 -14.59
N GLY A 161 3.42 -10.96 -14.48
CA GLY A 161 3.84 -12.34 -14.22
C GLY A 161 4.61 -12.50 -12.90
N SER A 162 4.24 -11.71 -11.88
CA SER A 162 4.98 -11.64 -10.61
C SER A 162 5.04 -13.01 -9.93
N GLU A 163 6.22 -13.44 -9.48
CA GLU A 163 6.37 -14.63 -8.61
C GLU A 163 5.57 -14.50 -7.29
N HIS A 164 5.26 -13.26 -6.95
CA HIS A 164 4.55 -12.83 -5.77
C HIS A 164 3.03 -12.78 -5.92
N ARG A 165 2.49 -13.06 -7.11
CA ARG A 165 1.03 -13.05 -7.35
C ARG A 165 0.29 -14.19 -6.64
N ALA A 166 1.02 -15.22 -6.18
CA ALA A 166 0.49 -16.42 -5.56
C ALA A 166 -0.71 -16.99 -6.35
N GLY A 167 -1.87 -17.17 -5.70
CA GLY A 167 -3.10 -17.66 -6.30
C GLY A 167 -4.00 -16.59 -6.94
N ALA A 168 -3.53 -15.35 -7.13
CA ALA A 168 -4.35 -14.29 -7.71
C ALA A 168 -4.79 -14.63 -9.14
N THR A 169 -6.09 -14.50 -9.40
CA THR A 169 -6.72 -14.74 -10.70
C THR A 169 -7.45 -13.50 -11.19
N MET A 170 -7.71 -13.41 -12.51
CA MET A 170 -8.51 -12.31 -13.05
C MET A 170 -9.95 -12.32 -12.50
N THR A 171 -10.50 -13.50 -12.18
CA THR A 171 -11.80 -13.61 -11.51
C THR A 171 -11.76 -12.96 -10.13
N MET A 172 -10.75 -13.26 -9.32
CA MET A 172 -10.56 -12.63 -8.01
C MET A 172 -10.45 -11.10 -8.11
N VAL A 173 -9.72 -10.60 -9.12
CA VAL A 173 -9.60 -9.15 -9.36
C VAL A 173 -10.97 -8.53 -9.63
N ARG A 174 -11.77 -9.14 -10.52
CA ARG A 174 -13.13 -8.66 -10.83
C ARG A 174 -14.01 -8.65 -9.59
N ASP A 175 -14.02 -9.74 -8.82
CA ASP A 175 -14.87 -9.89 -7.64
C ASP A 175 -14.53 -8.86 -6.56
N LEU A 176 -13.24 -8.56 -6.38
CA LEU A 176 -12.77 -7.54 -5.44
C LEU A 176 -13.03 -6.10 -5.91
N ALA A 177 -13.00 -5.84 -7.22
CA ALA A 177 -13.19 -4.50 -7.78
C ALA A 177 -14.66 -4.11 -8.00
N SER A 178 -15.56 -5.10 -8.07
CA SER A 178 -16.99 -4.86 -8.35
C SER A 178 -17.74 -4.10 -7.23
N PRO A 179 -17.52 -4.39 -5.93
CA PRO A 179 -18.18 -3.68 -4.86
C PRO A 179 -17.83 -2.19 -4.82
N GLY A 180 -18.83 -1.34 -4.60
CA GLY A 180 -18.60 0.11 -4.49
C GLY A 180 -18.05 0.74 -5.77
N ASN A 181 -18.43 0.21 -6.94
CA ASN A 181 -18.21 0.87 -8.23
C ASN A 181 -19.11 2.10 -8.36
N THR A 182 -18.73 3.17 -7.67
CA THR A 182 -19.48 4.44 -7.60
C THR A 182 -18.81 5.55 -8.41
N SER A 183 -17.64 5.30 -8.99
CA SER A 183 -16.84 6.29 -9.72
C SER A 183 -16.54 5.81 -11.14
N PRO A 184 -16.56 6.72 -12.14
CA PRO A 184 -16.15 6.41 -13.51
C PRO A 184 -14.78 5.72 -13.60
N TYR A 185 -13.84 6.06 -12.71
CA TYR A 185 -12.51 5.44 -12.69
C TYR A 185 -12.54 3.96 -12.27
N ARG A 186 -13.46 3.57 -11.39
CA ARG A 186 -13.61 2.17 -10.99
C ARG A 186 -14.28 1.35 -12.08
N ALA A 187 -15.22 1.95 -12.80
CA ALA A 187 -15.84 1.35 -13.99
C ALA A 187 -14.79 1.13 -15.09
N GLU A 188 -13.98 2.16 -15.39
CA GLU A 188 -12.90 2.06 -16.37
C GLU A 188 -11.86 0.99 -15.99
N PHE A 189 -11.53 0.85 -14.70
CA PHE A 189 -10.67 -0.24 -14.24
C PHE A 189 -11.27 -1.63 -14.52
N LEU A 190 -12.58 -1.81 -14.32
CA LEU A 190 -13.25 -3.08 -14.64
C LEU A 190 -13.22 -3.37 -16.16
N ASP A 191 -13.43 -2.35 -16.99
CA ASP A 191 -13.33 -2.49 -18.45
C ASP A 191 -11.92 -2.92 -18.89
N LEU A 192 -10.88 -2.40 -18.23
CA LEU A 192 -9.50 -2.80 -18.45
C LEU A 192 -9.25 -4.27 -18.06
N VAL A 193 -9.83 -4.71 -16.93
CA VAL A 193 -9.76 -6.11 -16.49
C VAL A 193 -10.42 -7.03 -17.52
N GLU A 194 -11.60 -6.69 -18.03
CA GLU A 194 -12.28 -7.48 -19.07
C GLU A 194 -11.48 -7.53 -20.37
N SER A 195 -10.91 -6.41 -20.78
CA SER A 195 -10.07 -6.35 -21.98
C SER A 195 -8.84 -7.26 -21.87
N ALA A 196 -8.19 -7.27 -20.70
CA ALA A 196 -7.06 -8.16 -20.44
C ALA A 196 -7.46 -9.65 -20.47
N VAL A 197 -8.63 -10.01 -19.92
CA VAL A 197 -9.18 -11.36 -19.99
C VAL A 197 -9.41 -11.78 -21.44
N GLY A 198 -10.02 -10.91 -22.25
CA GLY A 198 -10.28 -11.16 -23.67
C GLY A 198 -9.00 -11.42 -24.48
N LEU A 199 -7.97 -10.58 -24.27
CA LEU A 199 -6.68 -10.72 -24.95
C LEU A 199 -5.93 -12.01 -24.54
N ALA A 200 -5.99 -12.39 -23.26
CA ALA A 200 -5.40 -13.63 -22.78
C ALA A 200 -6.07 -14.86 -23.41
N ALA A 201 -7.41 -14.84 -23.55
CA ALA A 201 -8.16 -15.92 -24.19
C ALA A 201 -7.84 -16.07 -25.68
N GLN A 202 -7.69 -14.95 -26.41
CA GLN A 202 -7.27 -14.97 -27.81
C GLN A 202 -5.85 -15.53 -27.98
N SER A 203 -4.92 -15.13 -27.11
CA SER A 203 -3.54 -15.61 -27.13
C SER A 203 -3.42 -17.12 -26.85
N ALA A 204 -4.35 -17.68 -26.08
CA ALA A 204 -4.42 -19.11 -25.81
C ALA A 204 -5.03 -19.93 -26.97
N SER A 205 -5.89 -19.31 -27.79
CA SER A 205 -6.54 -19.96 -28.94
C SER A 205 -5.64 -20.06 -30.19
N VAL A 206 -4.58 -19.25 -30.25
CA VAL A 206 -3.61 -19.21 -31.37
C VAL A 206 -2.41 -20.15 -31.13
N ARG A 207 -2.36 -20.86 -30.00
CA ARG A 207 -1.38 -21.91 -29.69
C ARG A 207 -1.99 -23.28 -29.82
#